data_AF-A0A4Y7KW72-F1
#
_entry.id   AF-A0A4Y7KW72-F1
#
_cell.length_a   1.000
_cell.length_b   1.000
_cell.length_c   1.000
_cell.angle_alpha   90.00
_cell.angle_beta   90.00
_cell.angle_gamma   90.00
#
_symmetry.space_group_name_H-M   'P 1'
#
loop_
_entity.id
_entity.type
_entity.pdbx_description
1 polymer ?
#
loop_
_entity_poly.entity_id
_entity_poly.type
_entity_poly.pdbx_seq_one_letter_code
_entity_poly.pdbx_strand_id
1 'polypeptide(L)' 'MEFNGIVQSLENKVIFITGSTGYLSKLFVEKILRVHPNVTHLFLLLRPADAVYPTLRLHKDVIGKELFSVKR' A
#
# COMPACT_ATOMS: atom_id res chain seq x y z
N MET A 1 1.70 26.45 -9.27
CA MET A 1 0.98 25.23 -9.69
C MET A 1 0.48 24.52 -8.44
N GLU A 2 -0.82 24.28 -8.34
CA GLU A 2 -1.49 23.73 -7.15
C GLU A 2 -1.14 22.24 -6.93
N PHE A 3 0.05 21.95 -6.43
CA PHE A 3 0.40 20.59 -5.98
C PHE A 3 -0.33 20.18 -4.69
N ASN A 4 -0.87 21.15 -3.95
CA ASN A 4 -1.58 20.90 -2.71
C ASN A 4 -2.82 20.01 -2.93
N GLY A 5 -3.63 20.28 -3.96
CA GLY A 5 -4.91 19.58 -4.15
C GLY A 5 -4.78 18.07 -4.30
N ILE A 6 -3.67 17.57 -4.89
CA ILE A 6 -3.43 16.13 -5.02
C ILE A 6 -3.13 15.52 -3.65
N VAL A 7 -2.33 16.18 -2.82
CA VAL A 7 -1.99 15.69 -1.48
C VAL A 7 -3.23 15.64 -0.59
N GLN A 8 -4.08 16.67 -0.66
CA GLN A 8 -5.34 16.72 0.09
C GLN A 8 -6.40 15.75 -0.47
N SER A 9 -6.31 15.35 -1.73
CA SER A 9 -7.32 14.47 -2.36
C SER A 9 -7.47 13.12 -1.67
N LEU A 10 -6.40 12.64 -1.01
CA LEU A 10 -6.37 11.36 -0.31
C LEU A 10 -6.61 11.47 1.21
N GLU A 11 -6.73 12.68 1.75
CA GLU A 11 -7.01 12.88 3.17
C GLU A 11 -8.37 12.30 3.56
N ASN A 12 -8.40 11.59 4.69
CA ASN A 12 -9.58 10.95 5.25
C ASN A 12 -10.29 9.98 4.30
N LYS A 13 -9.57 9.47 3.29
CA LYS A 13 -10.11 8.47 2.36
C LYS A 13 -9.90 7.07 2.91
N VAL A 14 -10.83 6.20 2.52
CA VAL A 14 -10.65 4.75 2.58
C VAL A 14 -10.28 4.29 1.18
N ILE A 15 -9.14 3.61 1.05
CA ILE A 15 -8.57 3.23 -0.24
C ILE A 15 -8.57 1.70 -0.35
N PHE A 16 -9.11 1.18 -1.45
CA PHE A 16 -9.10 -0.23 -1.79
C PHE A 16 -8.20 -0.47 -3.00
N ILE A 17 -7.17 -1.31 -2.84
CA ILE A 17 -6.18 -1.61 -3.88
C ILE A 17 -6.25 -3.07 -4.27
N THR A 18 -6.46 -3.31 -5.56
CA THR A 18 -6.34 -4.63 -6.19
C THR A 18 -4.96 -4.82 -6.81
N GLY A 19 -4.49 -6.07 -6.92
CA GLY A 19 -3.19 -6.35 -7.54
C GLY A 19 -2.02 -5.80 -6.74
N SER A 20 -2.17 -5.71 -5.41
CA SER A 20 -1.18 -5.15 -4.47
C SER A 20 0.17 -5.89 -4.48
N THR A 21 0.23 -7.12 -5.00
CA THR A 21 1.48 -7.88 -5.18
C THR A 21 2.26 -7.47 -6.44
N GLY A 22 1.63 -6.72 -7.36
CA GLY A 22 2.26 -6.25 -8.59
C GLY A 22 3.39 -5.26 -8.32
N TYR A 23 4.35 -5.16 -9.24
CA TYR A 23 5.53 -4.31 -9.08
C TYR A 23 5.17 -2.84 -8.76
N LEU A 24 4.35 -2.22 -9.62
CA LEU A 24 3.94 -0.81 -9.46
C LEU A 24 3.02 -0.61 -8.25
N SER A 25 2.08 -1.53 -8.02
CA SER A 25 1.12 -1.40 -6.91
C SER A 25 1.81 -1.38 -5.54
N LYS A 26 2.91 -2.13 -5.37
CA LYS A 26 3.69 -2.08 -4.12
C LYS A 26 4.32 -0.71 -3.89
N LEU A 27 4.86 -0.08 -4.94
CA LEU A 27 5.39 1.28 -4.87
C LEU A 27 4.29 2.27 -4.52
N PHE A 28 3.09 2.10 -5.08
CA PHE A 28 1.96 2.97 -4.77
C PHE A 28 1.50 2.84 -3.31
N VAL A 29 1.36 1.61 -2.80
CA VAL A 29 1.05 1.32 -1.40
C VAL A 29 2.09 1.95 -0.47
N GLU A 30 3.36 1.73 -0.77
CA GLU A 30 4.47 2.29 -0.01
C GLU A 30 4.43 3.83 0.00
N LYS A 31 4.20 4.43 -1.16
CA LYS A 31 4.14 5.88 -1.31
C LYS A 31 3.00 6.46 -0.48
N ILE A 32 1.81 5.88 -0.53
CA ILE A 32 0.67 6.30 0.31
C ILE A 32 1.06 6.26 1.77
N LEU A 33 1.62 5.14 2.24
CA LEU A 33 2.00 4.97 3.65
C LEU A 33 3.11 5.96 4.08
N ARG A 34 4.02 6.33 3.18
CA ARG A 34 5.13 7.25 3.50
C ARG A 34 4.73 8.72 3.48
N VAL A 35 3.87 9.14 2.54
CA VAL A 35 3.61 10.57 2.29
C VAL A 35 2.18 11.03 2.57
N HIS A 36 1.24 10.09 2.75
CA HIS A 36 -0.15 10.39 3.06
C HIS A 36 -0.58 9.71 4.38
N PRO A 37 -0.08 10.19 5.54
CA PRO A 37 -0.39 9.60 6.84
C PRO A 37 -1.87 9.74 7.23
N ASN A 38 -2.63 10.62 6.58
CA ASN A 38 -4.03 10.92 6.90
C ASN A 38 -5.04 10.06 6.11
N VAL A 39 -4.62 8.97 5.48
CA VAL A 39 -5.54 7.96 4.93
C VAL A 39 -6.15 7.16 6.08
N THR A 40 -7.47 7.04 6.11
CA THR A 40 -8.17 6.39 7.23
C THR A 40 -7.95 4.88 7.24
N HIS A 41 -8.15 4.22 6.09
CA HIS A 41 -7.95 2.77 5.96
C HIS A 41 -7.42 2.42 4.56
N LEU A 42 -6.49 1.46 4.52
CA LEU A 42 -5.97 0.89 3.29
C LEU A 42 -6.30 -0.60 3.24
N PHE A 43 -7.19 -0.99 2.33
CA PHE A 43 -7.59 -2.37 2.11
C PHE A 43 -6.88 -2.94 0.88
N LEU A 44 -6.15 -4.05 1.06
CA LEU A 44 -5.43 -4.72 -0.01
C LEU A 44 -6.12 -6.04 -0.35
N LEU A 45 -6.56 -6.20 -1.61
CA LEU A 45 -7.05 -7.48 -2.10
C LEU A 45 -5.88 -8.36 -2.53
N LEU A 46 -5.69 -9.47 -1.82
CA LEU A 46 -4.72 -10.49 -2.18
C LEU A 46 -5.45 -11.77 -2.55
N ARG A 47 -5.07 -12.36 -3.69
CA ARG A 47 -5.47 -13.72 -4.01
C ARG A 47 -4.72 -14.67 -3.06
N PRO A 48 -5.33 -15.71 -2.50
CA PRO A 48 -4.54 -16.81 -1.92
C PRO A 48 -3.68 -17.44 -3.02
N ALA A 49 -2.44 -17.80 -2.70
CA ALA A 49 -1.60 -18.57 -3.62
C ALA A 49 -1.86 -20.08 -3.49
N ASP A 50 -2.16 -20.54 -2.27
CA ASP A 50 -2.61 -21.88 -1.81
C ASP A 50 -3.18 -21.71 -0.38
N ALA A 51 -3.29 -22.77 0.45
CA ALA A 51 -3.70 -22.74 1.88
C ALA A 51 -2.86 -21.82 2.80
N VAL A 52 -2.00 -21.00 2.23
CA VAL A 52 -1.24 -19.96 2.88
C VAL A 52 -2.16 -18.80 3.23
N TYR A 53 -2.25 -18.47 4.53
CA TYR A 53 -3.00 -17.33 5.02
C TYR A 53 -2.64 -16.04 4.25
N PRO A 54 -3.63 -15.21 3.84
CA PRO A 54 -3.38 -13.97 3.11
C PRO A 54 -2.36 -13.04 3.77
N THR A 55 -2.24 -13.09 5.09
CA THR A 55 -1.26 -12.36 5.90
C THR A 55 0.19 -12.78 5.60
N LEU A 56 0.46 -14.08 5.44
CA LEU A 56 1.80 -14.57 5.11
C LEU A 56 2.19 -14.13 3.69
N ARG A 57 1.25 -14.22 2.74
CA ARG A 57 1.49 -13.74 1.37
C ARG A 57 1.73 -12.23 1.34
N LEU A 58 0.94 -11.46 2.10
CA LEU A 58 1.14 -10.02 2.25
C LEU A 58 2.55 -9.71 2.75
N HIS A 59 3.00 -10.41 3.80
CA HIS A 59 4.35 -10.22 4.32
C HIS A 59 5.42 -10.59 3.29
N LYS A 60 5.32 -11.76 2.65
CA LYS A 60 6.31 -12.25 1.68
C LYS A 60 6.43 -11.38 0.43
N ASP A 61 5.29 -10.99 -0.15
CA ASP A 61 5.25 -10.41 -1.49
C ASP A 61 5.23 -8.87 -1.48
N VAL A 62 4.72 -8.27 -0.40
CA VAL A 62 4.49 -6.82 -0.26
C VAL A 62 5.36 -6.22 0.85
N ILE A 63 4.96 -6.37 2.13
CA ILE A 63 5.52 -5.57 3.24
C ILE A 63 6.94 -6.01 3.65
N GLY A 64 7.29 -7.27 3.48
CA GLY A 64 8.63 -7.80 3.78
C GLY A 64 9.67 -7.51 2.71
N LYS A 65 9.34 -6.74 1.66
CA LYS A 65 10.31 -6.30 0.65
C LYS A 65 11.11 -5.10 1.16
N GLU A 66 12.36 -4.99 0.73
CA GLU A 66 13.24 -3.86 1.07
C GLU A 66 12.63 -2.49 0.77
N LEU A 67 11.71 -2.43 -0.21
CA LEU A 67 10.91 -1.25 -0.51
C LEU A 67 10.24 -0.64 0.74
N PHE A 68 9.76 -1.45 1.68
CA PHE A 68 9.12 -1.01 2.91
C PHE A 68 10.10 -0.92 4.09
N SER A 69 11.40 -1.20 3.88
CA SER A 69 12.39 -1.02 4.93
C SER A 69 12.55 0.47 5.26
N VAL A 70 12.42 0.81 6.53
CA VAL A 70 12.69 2.18 6.99
C VAL A 70 14.18 2.27 7.28
N LYS A 71 14.96 2.78 6.33
CA LYS A 71 16.29 3.30 6.64
C LYS A 71 16.10 4.68 7.26
N ARG A 72 16.30 4.75 8.58
CA ARG A 72 16.36 6.01 9.33
C ARG A 72 17.60 6.80 8.93
#